data_AF-A0A3D9DI57-F1
#
_entry.id   AF-A0A3D9DI57-F1
#
_cell.length_a   1.000
_cell.length_b   1.000
_cell.length_c   1.000
_cell.angle_alpha   90.00
_cell.angle_beta   90.00
_cell.angle_gamma   90.00
#
_symmetry.space_group_name_H-M   'P 1'
#
loop_
_entity.id
_entity.type
_entity.pdbx_description
1 polymer ?
#
loop_
_entity_poly.entity_id
_entity_poly.type
_entity_poly.pdbx_seq_one_letter_code
_entity_poly.pdbx_strand_id
1 'polypeptide(L)'
;MAKQPEKAIKKYKKLFRKYRPLNQERIEEYETYIRVSDKYGKNFGGQKSLYRLIPLIAPYWRYKKEDPKFIKLYKKYGIDSLNMEQKVAQWESKHDKMLIDSFVIAFARDQYGGRLNNSDRTENDVKNAELLKWTFENHGFPSKQKIGLYYKDAFMPMSVLLLHMADYDEYHPYFKTKILEYIKSGDCSPRDYAAMVDRNNLHHKTPYTYGVYQGYQNITDSAKVDRNRKSIGLPSLKYRNKIAKDFSDSLKTK
;
A
#
# COMPACT_ATOMS: atom_id res chain seq x y z
N MET A 1 16.50 -15.54 -0.15
CA MET A 1 16.18 -16.41 1.00
C MET A 1 15.22 -17.55 0.61
N ALA A 2 15.30 -18.08 -0.62
CA ALA A 2 14.61 -19.34 -0.91
C ALA A 2 15.36 -20.46 -0.18
N LYS A 3 14.64 -21.40 0.45
CA LYS A 3 15.18 -22.59 1.15
C LYS A 3 15.79 -22.39 2.56
N GLN A 4 15.61 -21.25 3.23
CA GLN A 4 16.06 -21.06 4.64
C GLN A 4 14.95 -20.45 5.53
N PRO A 5 13.83 -21.17 5.73
CA PRO A 5 12.65 -20.67 6.44
C PRO A 5 12.95 -20.25 7.89
N GLU A 6 13.77 -21.01 8.62
CA GLU A 6 14.10 -20.69 10.01
C GLU A 6 14.90 -19.40 10.15
N LYS A 7 15.84 -19.13 9.23
CA LYS A 7 16.59 -17.86 9.22
C LYS A 7 15.68 -16.68 8.91
N ALA A 8 14.72 -16.86 7.99
CA ALA A 8 13.72 -15.84 7.70
C ALA A 8 12.83 -15.55 8.92
N ILE A 9 12.33 -16.59 9.60
CA ILE A 9 11.55 -16.47 10.85
C ILE A 9 12.34 -15.70 11.92
N LYS A 10 13.63 -16.02 12.13
CA LYS A 10 14.48 -15.33 13.10
C LYS A 10 14.62 -13.84 12.77
N LYS A 11 14.76 -13.49 11.48
CA LYS A 11 14.82 -12.09 11.02
C LYS A 11 13.50 -11.36 11.26
N TYR A 12 12.37 -11.96 10.87
CA TYR A 12 11.05 -11.37 11.13
C TYR A 12 10.78 -11.18 12.62
N LYS A 13 11.10 -12.18 13.44
CA LYS A 13 10.95 -12.09 14.90
C LYS A 13 11.76 -10.93 15.47
N LYS A 14 13.00 -10.73 15.01
CA LYS A 14 13.82 -9.56 15.41
C LYS A 14 13.18 -8.25 14.95
N LEU A 15 12.69 -8.20 13.71
CA LEU A 15 12.04 -7.02 13.13
C LEU A 15 10.80 -6.61 13.93
N PHE A 16 9.84 -7.50 14.13
CA PHE A 16 8.55 -7.21 14.77
C PHE A 16 8.60 -7.12 16.30
N ARG A 17 9.75 -7.43 16.90
CA ARG A 17 10.07 -7.07 18.28
C ARG A 17 10.46 -5.59 18.40
N LYS A 18 11.17 -5.05 17.41
CA LYS A 18 11.66 -3.66 17.43
C LYS A 18 10.66 -2.68 16.84
N TYR A 19 9.97 -3.08 15.77
CA TYR A 19 9.10 -2.19 15.02
C TYR A 19 7.67 -2.69 15.01
N ARG A 20 6.73 -1.75 15.03
CA ARG A 20 5.32 -2.05 14.78
C ARG A 20 5.18 -2.56 13.33
N PRO A 21 4.47 -3.67 13.09
CA PRO A 21 4.20 -4.13 11.75
C PRO A 21 3.33 -3.12 11.01
N LEU A 22 3.72 -2.85 9.77
CA LEU A 22 2.97 -2.05 8.81
C LEU A 22 2.78 -2.91 7.57
N ASN A 23 1.54 -3.03 7.08
CA ASN A 23 1.27 -3.74 5.84
C ASN A 23 1.33 -2.73 4.67
N GLN A 24 2.46 -2.72 3.98
CA GLN A 24 2.61 -1.96 2.73
C GLN A 24 1.93 -2.72 1.58
N GLU A 25 1.53 -2.00 0.53
CA GLU A 25 0.96 -2.63 -0.65
C GLU A 25 1.95 -3.65 -1.24
N ARG A 26 1.52 -4.89 -1.46
CA ARG A 26 2.31 -6.05 -1.97
C ARG A 26 3.36 -6.62 -1.02
N ILE A 27 3.43 -6.15 0.22
CA ILE A 27 4.38 -6.62 1.24
C ILE A 27 3.59 -6.95 2.51
N GLU A 28 3.06 -8.18 2.58
CA GLU A 28 2.36 -8.72 3.76
C GLU A 28 3.35 -9.39 4.73
N GLU A 29 4.40 -8.67 5.15
CA GLU A 29 5.51 -9.26 5.93
C GLU A 29 5.05 -9.87 7.25
N TYR A 30 4.10 -9.22 7.93
CA TYR A 30 3.62 -9.69 9.22
C TYR A 30 2.76 -10.94 9.09
N GLU A 31 1.87 -10.99 8.10
CA GLU A 31 1.12 -12.20 7.75
C GLU A 31 2.08 -13.32 7.31
N THR A 32 3.06 -13.01 6.47
CA THR A 32 4.08 -13.96 6.00
C THR A 32 4.86 -14.55 7.17
N TYR A 33 5.28 -13.71 8.13
CA TYR A 33 5.93 -14.16 9.35
C TYR A 33 5.06 -15.14 10.13
N ILE A 34 3.78 -14.82 10.34
CA ILE A 34 2.85 -15.69 11.07
C ILE A 34 2.70 -17.02 10.34
N ARG A 35 2.37 -16.99 9.03
CA ARG A 35 2.12 -18.20 8.24
C ARG A 35 3.34 -19.11 8.12
N VAL A 36 4.52 -18.54 7.90
CA VAL A 36 5.76 -19.32 7.83
C VAL A 36 6.12 -19.86 9.21
N SER A 37 5.95 -19.09 10.29
CA SER A 37 6.21 -19.60 11.63
C SER A 37 5.27 -20.74 12.01
N ASP A 38 3.97 -20.61 11.73
CA ASP A 38 2.95 -21.64 11.94
C ASP A 38 3.30 -22.94 11.21
N LYS A 39 3.63 -22.82 9.91
CA LYS A 39 3.99 -23.96 9.06
C LYS A 39 5.18 -24.75 9.59
N TYR A 40 6.15 -24.09 10.22
CA TYR A 40 7.38 -24.70 10.75
C TYR A 40 7.34 -24.91 12.27
N GLY A 41 6.16 -24.85 12.90
CA GLY A 41 6.01 -25.07 14.34
C GLY A 41 6.77 -24.08 15.22
N LYS A 42 7.10 -22.89 14.70
CA LYS A 42 7.80 -21.85 15.45
C LYS A 42 6.79 -20.92 16.11
N ASN A 43 7.04 -20.56 17.37
CA ASN A 43 6.19 -19.64 18.11
C ASN A 43 6.25 -18.22 17.50
N PHE A 44 5.12 -17.78 16.92
CA PHE A 44 4.93 -16.42 16.42
C PHE A 44 4.18 -15.50 17.39
N GLY A 45 3.69 -16.02 18.51
CA GLY A 45 2.92 -15.29 19.54
C GLY A 45 1.42 -15.62 19.57
N GLY A 46 0.96 -16.66 18.86
CA GLY A 46 -0.40 -17.21 18.94
C GLY A 46 -1.52 -16.17 18.70
N GLN A 47 -2.60 -16.28 19.46
CA GLN A 47 -3.80 -15.42 19.33
C GLN A 47 -3.46 -13.92 19.39
N LYS A 48 -2.57 -13.49 20.30
CA LYS A 48 -2.17 -12.08 20.42
C LYS A 48 -1.63 -11.52 19.10
N SER A 49 -0.87 -12.33 18.36
CA SER A 49 -0.31 -11.91 17.08
C SER A 49 -1.34 -11.93 15.95
N LEU A 50 -2.29 -12.87 15.99
CA LEU A 50 -3.42 -12.94 15.06
C LEU A 50 -4.38 -11.75 15.23
N TYR A 51 -4.72 -11.38 16.47
CA TYR A 51 -5.51 -10.17 16.73
C TYR A 51 -4.78 -8.89 16.29
N ARG A 52 -3.44 -8.85 16.42
CA ARG A 52 -2.63 -7.73 15.90
C ARG A 52 -2.65 -7.65 14.37
N LEU A 53 -2.82 -8.77 13.67
CA LEU A 53 -2.85 -8.81 12.20
C LEU A 53 -4.19 -8.29 11.63
N ILE A 54 -5.32 -8.50 12.32
CA ILE A 54 -6.65 -8.09 11.83
C ILE A 54 -6.71 -6.62 11.38
N PRO A 55 -6.35 -5.61 12.20
CA PRO A 55 -6.42 -4.21 11.74
C PRO A 55 -5.49 -3.91 10.55
N LEU A 56 -4.38 -4.64 10.41
CA LEU A 56 -3.44 -4.43 9.30
C LEU A 56 -4.00 -4.91 7.96
N ILE A 57 -4.92 -5.87 7.98
CA ILE A 57 -5.58 -6.42 6.78
C ILE A 57 -7.02 -5.92 6.61
N ALA A 58 -7.55 -5.19 7.60
CA ALA A 58 -8.94 -4.71 7.60
C ALA A 58 -9.33 -3.92 6.33
N PRO A 59 -8.47 -3.08 5.72
CA PRO A 59 -8.79 -2.45 4.43
C PRO A 59 -9.09 -3.44 3.29
N TYR A 60 -8.63 -4.69 3.40
CA TYR A 60 -8.84 -5.77 2.43
C TYR A 60 -9.82 -6.83 2.95
N TRP A 61 -10.54 -6.55 4.04
CA TRP A 61 -11.37 -7.54 4.72
C TRP A 61 -12.42 -8.18 3.80
N ARG A 62 -13.01 -7.39 2.88
CA ARG A 62 -13.94 -7.86 1.84
C ARG A 62 -13.43 -9.11 1.12
N TYR A 63 -12.13 -9.20 0.86
CA TYR A 63 -11.49 -10.36 0.20
C TYR A 63 -10.85 -11.33 1.18
N LYS A 64 -10.23 -10.83 2.25
CA LYS A 64 -9.50 -11.67 3.22
C LYS A 64 -10.42 -12.62 3.98
N LYS A 65 -11.68 -12.23 4.21
CA LYS A 65 -12.69 -13.10 4.84
C LYS A 65 -13.06 -14.31 3.99
N GLU A 66 -12.81 -14.24 2.68
CA GLU A 66 -13.09 -15.32 1.72
C GLU A 66 -11.87 -16.25 1.53
N ASP A 67 -10.68 -15.91 2.04
CA ASP A 67 -9.48 -16.76 1.92
C ASP A 67 -9.55 -17.96 2.89
N PRO A 68 -9.73 -19.21 2.41
CA PRO A 68 -9.90 -20.36 3.29
C PRO A 68 -8.63 -20.67 4.10
N LYS A 69 -7.44 -20.36 3.56
CA LYS A 69 -6.17 -20.56 4.28
C LYS A 69 -6.04 -19.56 5.43
N PHE A 70 -6.50 -18.33 5.20
CA PHE A 70 -6.54 -17.30 6.23
C PHE A 70 -7.52 -17.67 7.35
N ILE A 71 -8.77 -18.02 7.01
CA ILE A 71 -9.79 -18.40 8.00
C ILE A 71 -9.38 -19.66 8.78
N LYS A 72 -8.86 -20.69 8.10
CA LYS A 72 -8.39 -21.92 8.74
C LYS A 72 -7.29 -21.66 9.77
N LEU A 73 -6.38 -20.71 9.49
CA LEU A 73 -5.33 -20.33 10.44
C LEU A 73 -5.95 -19.73 11.72
N TYR A 74 -6.92 -18.82 11.61
CA TYR A 74 -7.54 -18.22 12.79
C TYR A 74 -8.34 -19.25 13.60
N LYS A 75 -9.11 -20.12 12.93
CA LYS A 75 -9.86 -21.21 13.56
C LYS A 75 -8.95 -22.18 14.31
N LYS A 76 -7.78 -22.53 13.76
CA LYS A 76 -6.76 -23.38 14.42
C LYS A 76 -6.35 -22.82 15.79
N TYR A 77 -6.37 -21.51 15.95
CA TYR A 77 -6.01 -20.82 17.19
C TYR A 77 -7.23 -20.37 18.01
N GLY A 78 -8.43 -20.90 17.72
CA GLY A 78 -9.64 -20.63 18.50
C GLY A 78 -10.21 -19.23 18.32
N ILE A 79 -9.93 -18.55 17.19
CA ILE A 79 -10.55 -17.28 16.84
C ILE A 79 -11.57 -17.56 15.74
N ASP A 80 -12.84 -17.31 16.03
CA ASP A 80 -13.92 -17.50 15.06
C ASP A 80 -14.13 -16.27 14.16
N SER A 81 -14.99 -16.41 13.17
CA SER A 81 -15.32 -15.33 12.23
C SER A 81 -15.98 -14.14 12.94
N LEU A 82 -16.81 -14.36 13.96
CA LEU A 82 -17.48 -13.28 14.69
C LEU A 82 -16.45 -12.39 15.41
N ASN A 83 -15.44 -12.98 16.05
CA ASN A 83 -14.35 -12.23 16.67
C ASN A 83 -13.57 -11.40 15.65
N MET A 84 -13.38 -11.93 14.44
CA MET A 84 -12.68 -11.22 13.36
C MET A 84 -13.51 -10.04 12.86
N GLU A 85 -14.80 -10.25 12.57
CA GLU A 85 -15.75 -9.22 12.15
C GLU A 85 -15.83 -8.09 13.19
N GLN A 86 -15.96 -8.41 14.48
CA GLN A 86 -15.97 -7.41 15.55
C GLN A 86 -14.69 -6.58 15.59
N LYS A 87 -13.52 -7.18 15.33
CA LYS A 87 -12.25 -6.47 15.32
C LYS A 87 -12.09 -5.56 14.10
N VAL A 88 -12.67 -5.94 12.96
CA VAL A 88 -12.74 -5.07 11.78
C VAL A 88 -13.71 -3.92 12.04
N ALA A 89 -14.89 -4.17 12.59
CA ALA A 89 -15.84 -3.12 12.95
C ALA A 89 -15.25 -2.12 13.98
N GLN A 90 -14.45 -2.59 14.94
CA GLN A 90 -13.71 -1.74 15.88
C GLN A 90 -12.61 -0.91 15.22
N TRP A 91 -12.08 -1.35 14.08
CA TRP A 91 -11.15 -0.56 13.28
C TRP A 91 -11.91 0.50 12.48
N GLU A 92 -13.00 0.13 11.83
CA GLU A 92 -13.86 1.04 11.04
C GLU A 92 -14.45 2.17 11.88
N SER A 93 -14.85 1.88 13.12
CA SER A 93 -15.46 2.87 14.03
C SER A 93 -14.52 4.02 14.42
N LYS A 94 -13.22 3.87 14.19
CA LYS A 94 -12.20 4.90 14.49
C LYS A 94 -11.97 5.87 13.34
N HIS A 95 -12.56 5.64 12.18
CA HIS A 95 -12.35 6.50 11.03
C HIS A 95 -13.13 7.80 11.13
N ASP A 96 -12.53 8.84 10.57
CA ASP A 96 -13.19 10.12 10.33
C ASP A 96 -14.13 9.98 9.12
N LYS A 97 -15.44 9.97 9.39
CA LYS A 97 -16.47 9.80 8.37
C LYS A 97 -16.51 10.97 7.38
N MET A 98 -16.27 12.20 7.86
CA MET A 98 -16.26 13.38 6.99
C MET A 98 -15.07 13.33 6.03
N LEU A 99 -13.92 12.89 6.52
CA LEU A 99 -12.76 12.66 5.66
C LEU A 99 -13.04 11.56 4.62
N ILE A 100 -13.64 10.45 5.03
CA ILE A 100 -14.04 9.38 4.10
C ILE A 100 -14.97 9.91 3.02
N ASP A 101 -16.06 10.59 3.40
CA ASP A 101 -17.04 11.12 2.45
C ASP A 101 -16.37 12.10 1.47
N SER A 102 -15.45 12.93 1.94
CA SER A 102 -14.67 13.84 1.10
C SER A 102 -13.87 13.09 0.03
N PHE A 103 -13.22 11.98 0.39
CA PHE A 103 -12.47 11.15 -0.55
C PHE A 103 -13.38 10.33 -1.48
N VAL A 104 -14.56 9.89 -1.04
CA VAL A 104 -15.55 9.28 -1.93
C VAL A 104 -15.89 10.23 -3.08
N ILE A 105 -16.13 11.50 -2.79
CA ILE A 105 -16.41 12.51 -3.81
C ILE A 105 -15.15 12.82 -4.66
N ALA A 106 -13.95 12.80 -4.07
CA ALA A 106 -12.71 13.00 -4.81
C ALA A 106 -12.47 11.89 -5.85
N PHE A 107 -12.68 10.62 -5.48
CA PHE A 107 -12.55 9.48 -6.39
C PHE A 107 -13.66 9.45 -7.45
N ALA A 108 -14.89 9.88 -7.10
CA ALA A 108 -15.95 10.04 -8.09
C ALA A 108 -15.60 11.12 -9.14
N ARG A 109 -15.06 12.27 -8.71
CA ARG A 109 -14.54 13.33 -9.59
C ARG A 109 -13.38 12.86 -10.46
N ASP A 110 -12.45 12.14 -9.86
CA ASP A 110 -11.26 11.61 -10.53
C ASP A 110 -11.64 10.73 -11.73
N GLN A 111 -12.74 9.99 -11.66
CA GLN A 111 -13.20 9.09 -12.72
C GLN A 111 -14.38 9.66 -13.54
N TYR A 112 -14.76 10.91 -13.31
CA TYR A 112 -15.91 11.53 -13.95
C TYR A 112 -15.81 11.49 -15.48
N GLY A 113 -16.90 11.07 -16.14
CA GLY A 113 -16.96 10.99 -17.61
C GLY A 113 -15.89 10.09 -18.24
N GLY A 114 -15.32 9.15 -17.49
CA GLY A 114 -14.20 8.32 -17.94
C GLY A 114 -12.92 9.13 -18.23
N ARG A 115 -12.82 10.37 -17.72
CA ARG A 115 -11.72 11.32 -17.97
C ARG A 115 -11.52 11.67 -19.45
N LEU A 116 -12.59 11.56 -20.25
CA LEU A 116 -12.56 11.83 -21.71
C LEU A 116 -12.55 13.33 -22.03
N ASN A 117 -13.24 14.15 -21.23
CA ASN A 117 -13.27 15.60 -21.40
C ASN A 117 -12.08 16.26 -20.67
N ASN A 118 -11.26 17.00 -21.40
CA ASN A 118 -10.06 17.65 -20.83
C ASN A 118 -10.38 18.77 -19.84
N SER A 119 -11.44 19.54 -20.06
CA SER A 119 -11.85 20.65 -19.18
C SER A 119 -12.29 20.10 -17.83
N ASP A 120 -13.25 19.16 -17.86
CA ASP A 120 -13.77 18.51 -16.64
C ASP A 120 -12.66 17.81 -15.88
N ARG A 121 -11.77 17.11 -16.59
CA ARG A 121 -10.62 16.43 -15.97
C ARG A 121 -9.71 17.41 -15.26
N THR A 122 -9.36 18.52 -15.90
CA THR A 122 -8.46 19.53 -15.33
C THR A 122 -9.06 20.18 -14.09
N GLU A 123 -10.34 20.59 -14.18
CA GLU A 123 -11.04 21.18 -13.05
C GLU A 123 -11.16 20.21 -11.86
N ASN A 124 -11.49 18.94 -12.14
CA ASN A 124 -11.62 17.92 -11.10
C ASN A 124 -10.28 17.58 -10.45
N ASP A 125 -9.21 17.47 -11.23
CA ASP A 125 -7.87 17.18 -10.72
C ASP A 125 -7.34 18.33 -9.85
N VAL A 126 -7.60 19.60 -10.22
CA VAL A 126 -7.26 20.76 -9.38
C VAL A 126 -8.01 20.72 -8.05
N LYS A 127 -9.33 20.50 -8.06
CA LYS A 127 -10.12 20.37 -6.81
C LYS A 127 -9.62 19.22 -5.93
N ASN A 128 -9.20 18.11 -6.56
CA ASN A 128 -8.64 16.96 -5.85
C ASN A 128 -7.26 17.27 -5.28
N ALA A 129 -6.42 18.04 -5.98
CA ALA A 129 -5.13 18.49 -5.49
C ALA A 129 -5.29 19.40 -4.27
N GLU A 130 -6.21 20.36 -4.33
CA GLU A 130 -6.52 21.26 -3.21
C GLU A 130 -7.01 20.48 -1.98
N LEU A 131 -7.96 19.56 -2.16
CA LEU A 131 -8.43 18.68 -1.09
C LEU A 131 -7.29 17.86 -0.49
N LEU A 132 -6.42 17.29 -1.33
CA LEU A 132 -5.30 16.47 -0.87
C LEU A 132 -4.29 17.30 -0.08
N LYS A 133 -3.97 18.51 -0.55
CA LYS A 133 -3.09 19.45 0.15
C LYS A 133 -3.68 19.85 1.50
N TRP A 134 -4.96 20.26 1.54
CA TRP A 134 -5.67 20.58 2.78
C TRP A 134 -5.69 19.38 3.74
N THR A 135 -5.92 18.17 3.22
CA THR A 135 -5.90 16.94 4.00
C THR A 135 -4.54 16.69 4.63
N PHE A 136 -3.44 16.90 3.90
CA PHE A 136 -2.08 16.75 4.44
C PHE A 136 -1.81 17.70 5.60
N GLU A 137 -2.34 18.91 5.52
CA GLU A 137 -2.17 19.96 6.53
C GLU A 137 -3.00 19.72 7.79
N ASN A 138 -4.19 19.11 7.66
CA ASN A 138 -5.15 18.99 8.77
C ASN A 138 -5.30 17.57 9.33
N HIS A 139 -5.13 16.54 8.50
CA HIS A 139 -5.38 15.13 8.85
C HIS A 139 -4.18 14.20 8.54
N GLY A 140 -3.12 14.74 7.92
CA GLY A 140 -2.00 13.98 7.38
C GLY A 140 -2.38 13.14 6.17
N PHE A 141 -1.59 12.11 5.83
CA PHE A 141 -1.87 11.30 4.65
C PHE A 141 -3.16 10.46 4.81
N PRO A 142 -4.09 10.47 3.84
CA PRO A 142 -5.33 9.69 3.85
C PRO A 142 -5.04 8.23 3.45
N SER A 143 -4.32 7.50 4.30
CA SER A 143 -3.97 6.11 4.02
C SER A 143 -5.21 5.21 4.00
N LYS A 144 -5.10 4.03 3.38
CA LYS A 144 -6.13 2.97 3.46
C LYS A 144 -6.50 2.57 4.90
N GLN A 145 -5.61 2.85 5.86
CA GLN A 145 -5.84 2.60 7.28
C GLN A 145 -6.67 3.70 7.97
N LYS A 146 -6.83 4.86 7.33
CA LYS A 146 -7.64 5.99 7.80
C LYS A 146 -8.95 6.14 7.03
N ILE A 147 -8.92 5.97 5.71
CA ILE A 147 -10.10 6.16 4.84
C ILE A 147 -10.66 4.86 4.25
N GLY A 148 -10.01 3.72 4.51
CA GLY A 148 -10.35 2.44 3.86
C GLY A 148 -9.81 2.33 2.43
N LEU A 149 -9.89 1.12 1.87
CA LEU A 149 -9.74 0.90 0.43
C LEU A 149 -11.09 0.94 -0.29
N TYR A 150 -12.14 0.57 0.45
CA TYR A 150 -13.53 0.64 0.03
C TYR A 150 -14.33 1.38 1.09
N TYR A 151 -15.29 2.17 0.64
CA TYR A 151 -16.37 2.66 1.49
C TYR A 151 -17.69 2.42 0.78
N LYS A 152 -18.52 1.52 1.32
CA LYS A 152 -19.64 0.92 0.59
C LYS A 152 -19.12 0.34 -0.74
N ASP A 153 -19.60 0.85 -1.87
CA ASP A 153 -19.18 0.43 -3.21
C ASP A 153 -18.11 1.34 -3.84
N ALA A 154 -17.73 2.45 -3.19
CA ALA A 154 -16.69 3.33 -3.67
C ALA A 154 -15.30 2.70 -3.45
N PHE A 155 -14.57 2.44 -4.54
CA PHE A 155 -13.18 2.00 -4.51
C PHE A 155 -12.25 3.21 -4.49
N MET A 156 -11.37 3.30 -3.48
CA MET A 156 -10.56 4.48 -3.20
C MET A 156 -9.05 4.18 -3.20
N PRO A 157 -8.46 3.75 -4.33
CA PRO A 157 -7.04 3.46 -4.43
C PRO A 157 -6.22 4.75 -4.52
N MET A 158 -5.64 5.20 -3.41
CA MET A 158 -4.78 6.40 -3.36
C MET A 158 -3.67 6.41 -4.42
N SER A 159 -3.16 5.24 -4.81
CA SER A 159 -2.16 5.12 -5.87
C SER A 159 -2.61 5.73 -7.20
N VAL A 160 -3.90 5.64 -7.56
CA VAL A 160 -4.46 6.22 -8.79
C VAL A 160 -4.56 7.74 -8.66
N LEU A 161 -5.13 8.23 -7.56
CA LEU A 161 -5.27 9.67 -7.32
C LEU A 161 -3.91 10.36 -7.34
N LEU A 162 -2.92 9.82 -6.61
CA LEU A 162 -1.56 10.36 -6.59
C LEU A 162 -0.89 10.32 -7.97
N LEU A 163 -1.16 9.28 -8.76
CA LEU A 163 -0.66 9.21 -10.13
C LEU A 163 -1.23 10.36 -10.98
N HIS A 164 -2.49 10.75 -10.84
CA HIS A 164 -3.03 11.88 -11.59
C HIS A 164 -2.45 13.22 -11.13
N MET A 165 -2.17 13.37 -9.83
CA MET A 165 -1.51 14.57 -9.31
C MET A 165 -0.10 14.79 -9.88
N ALA A 166 0.53 13.74 -10.43
CA ALA A 166 1.84 13.84 -11.06
C ALA A 166 1.86 14.73 -12.33
N ASP A 167 0.70 14.95 -12.94
CA ASP A 167 0.57 15.65 -14.22
C ASP A 167 0.49 17.19 -14.05
N TYR A 168 0.45 17.67 -12.80
CA TYR A 168 0.21 19.07 -12.47
C TYR A 168 1.44 19.71 -11.81
N ASP A 169 2.22 20.44 -12.60
CA ASP A 169 3.51 21.00 -12.17
C ASP A 169 3.44 22.00 -11.03
N GLU A 170 2.32 22.71 -10.90
CA GLU A 170 2.08 23.62 -9.78
C GLU A 170 2.07 22.87 -8.43
N TYR A 171 1.45 21.69 -8.40
CA TYR A 171 1.26 20.91 -7.17
C TYR A 171 2.35 19.87 -6.93
N HIS A 172 2.96 19.36 -8.00
CA HIS A 172 3.92 18.26 -7.92
C HIS A 172 5.11 18.53 -6.97
N PRO A 173 5.76 19.72 -6.94
CA PRO A 173 6.85 20.01 -5.99
C PRO A 173 6.43 19.87 -4.52
N TYR A 174 5.23 20.36 -4.18
CA TYR A 174 4.66 20.24 -2.85
C TYR A 174 4.40 18.76 -2.50
N PHE A 175 3.69 18.03 -3.37
CA PHE A 175 3.36 16.62 -3.14
C PHE A 175 4.61 15.73 -3.08
N LYS A 176 5.59 15.95 -3.97
CA LYS A 176 6.87 15.23 -3.97
C LYS A 176 7.62 15.38 -2.65
N THR A 177 7.55 16.56 -2.04
CA THR A 177 8.20 16.83 -0.75
C THR A 177 7.39 16.23 0.39
N LYS A 178 6.09 16.54 0.44
CA LYS A 178 5.22 16.17 1.57
C LYS A 178 4.98 14.67 1.66
N ILE A 179 4.76 13.99 0.54
CA ILE A 179 4.51 12.53 0.52
C ILE A 179 5.76 11.76 0.97
N LEU A 180 6.96 12.28 0.74
CA LEU A 180 8.19 11.66 1.23
C LEU A 180 8.24 11.59 2.77
N GLU A 181 7.62 12.54 3.48
CA GLU A 181 7.45 12.47 4.93
C GLU A 181 6.55 11.29 5.32
N TYR A 182 5.47 11.06 4.57
CA TYR A 182 4.54 9.96 4.81
C TYR A 182 5.08 8.59 4.41
N ILE A 183 6.08 8.53 3.52
CA ILE A 183 6.88 7.32 3.33
C ILE A 183 7.65 6.98 4.60
N LYS A 184 8.26 7.98 5.25
CA LYS A 184 9.04 7.77 6.48
C LYS A 184 8.15 7.40 7.67
N SER A 185 6.94 7.96 7.78
CA SER A 185 5.96 7.57 8.81
C SER A 185 5.35 6.18 8.56
N GLY A 186 5.35 5.74 7.30
CA GLY A 186 4.74 4.48 6.86
C GLY A 186 3.26 4.61 6.48
N ASP A 187 2.72 5.82 6.38
CA ASP A 187 1.34 6.07 5.94
C ASP A 187 1.16 5.96 4.43
N CYS A 188 2.21 6.26 3.65
CA CYS A 188 2.22 6.11 2.20
C CYS A 188 3.14 4.96 1.77
N SER A 189 2.73 4.21 0.75
CA SER A 189 3.54 3.14 0.15
C SER A 189 4.69 3.74 -0.65
N PRO A 190 5.95 3.28 -0.47
CA PRO A 190 7.08 3.70 -1.32
C PRO A 190 6.81 3.53 -2.81
N ARG A 191 6.00 2.54 -3.16
CA ARG A 191 5.62 2.27 -4.55
C ARG A 191 4.74 3.36 -5.14
N ASP A 192 3.77 3.86 -4.38
CA ASP A 192 2.82 4.87 -4.87
C ASP A 192 3.52 6.21 -5.09
N TYR A 193 4.36 6.61 -4.12
CA TYR A 193 5.24 7.77 -4.26
C TYR A 193 6.16 7.66 -5.48
N ALA A 194 6.85 6.53 -5.62
CA ALA A 194 7.75 6.30 -6.73
C ALA A 194 7.04 6.35 -8.09
N ALA A 195 5.82 5.81 -8.17
CA ALA A 195 5.03 5.82 -9.39
C ALA A 195 4.61 7.26 -9.77
N MET A 196 4.21 8.09 -8.80
CA MET A 196 3.93 9.51 -9.01
C MET A 196 5.16 10.25 -9.55
N VAL A 197 6.32 10.09 -8.91
CA VAL A 197 7.57 10.77 -9.33
C VAL A 197 8.01 10.30 -10.72
N ASP A 198 7.98 9.00 -10.99
CA ASP A 198 8.38 8.49 -12.30
C ASP A 198 7.41 8.89 -13.42
N ARG A 199 6.11 9.04 -13.11
CA ARG A 199 5.12 9.58 -14.06
C ARG A 199 5.41 11.04 -14.39
N ASN A 200 5.63 11.90 -13.40
CA ASN A 200 6.02 13.29 -13.67
C ASN A 200 7.32 13.36 -14.50
N ASN A 201 8.32 12.53 -14.17
CA ASN A 201 9.55 12.44 -14.97
C ASN A 201 9.26 12.04 -16.43
N LEU A 202 8.34 11.11 -16.68
CA LEU A 202 7.92 10.73 -18.02
C LEU A 202 7.34 11.92 -18.81
N HIS A 203 6.44 12.69 -18.18
CA HIS A 203 5.86 13.89 -18.79
C HIS A 203 6.95 14.91 -19.18
N HIS A 204 8.00 15.00 -18.38
CA HIS A 204 9.13 15.91 -18.59
C HIS A 204 10.29 15.27 -19.39
N LYS A 205 10.08 14.10 -20.00
CA LYS A 205 11.11 13.37 -20.76
C LYS A 205 12.43 13.17 -19.99
N THR A 206 12.32 13.05 -18.67
CA THR A 206 13.44 12.86 -17.74
C THR A 206 13.54 11.37 -17.38
N PRO A 207 14.77 10.81 -17.22
CA PRO A 207 14.93 9.42 -16.80
C PRO A 207 14.20 9.10 -15.48
N TYR A 208 13.80 7.84 -15.32
CA TYR A 208 13.12 7.40 -14.10
C TYR A 208 14.02 7.53 -12.87
N THR A 209 13.43 8.01 -11.79
CA THR A 209 14.11 8.11 -10.49
C THR A 209 14.10 6.77 -9.78
N TYR A 210 13.00 6.02 -9.90
CA TYR A 210 12.77 4.78 -9.16
C TYR A 210 12.45 3.57 -10.06
N GLY A 211 11.97 3.77 -11.29
CA GLY A 211 11.65 2.70 -12.23
C GLY A 211 10.43 1.85 -11.82
N VAL A 212 9.32 2.50 -11.48
CA VAL A 212 8.08 1.86 -11.00
C VAL A 212 6.88 2.01 -11.96
N TYR A 213 6.79 3.12 -12.71
CA TYR A 213 5.59 3.48 -13.47
C TYR A 213 5.36 2.61 -14.72
N GLN A 214 6.18 2.74 -15.78
CA GLN A 214 6.03 1.99 -17.03
C GLN A 214 7.34 1.31 -17.44
N GLY A 215 7.60 0.13 -16.88
CA GLY A 215 8.76 -0.70 -17.27
C GLY A 215 10.11 -0.07 -16.94
N TYR A 216 11.16 -0.57 -17.59
CA TYR A 216 12.55 -0.14 -17.37
C TYR A 216 13.16 0.65 -18.54
N GLN A 217 12.37 0.95 -19.58
CA GLN A 217 12.88 1.58 -20.80
C GLN A 217 13.48 2.98 -20.55
N ASN A 218 12.94 3.72 -19.57
CA ASN A 218 13.46 5.05 -19.20
C ASN A 218 14.50 5.02 -18.07
N ILE A 219 15.09 3.86 -17.77
CA ILE A 219 16.20 3.74 -16.81
C ILE A 219 17.51 3.87 -17.57
N THR A 220 18.25 4.95 -17.31
CA THR A 220 19.57 5.20 -17.90
C THR A 220 20.72 4.72 -17.01
N ASP A 221 20.54 4.74 -15.69
CA ASP A 221 21.52 4.28 -14.70
C ASP A 221 20.82 3.43 -13.63
N SER A 222 20.94 2.11 -13.77
CA SER A 222 20.34 1.14 -12.84
C SER A 222 20.94 1.22 -11.43
N ALA A 223 22.21 1.60 -11.28
CA ALA A 223 22.86 1.72 -9.98
C ALA A 223 22.38 2.96 -9.21
N LYS A 224 22.18 4.09 -9.90
CA LYS A 224 21.51 5.27 -9.33
C LYS A 224 20.07 4.97 -8.95
N VAL A 225 19.31 4.31 -9.83
CA VAL A 225 17.93 3.90 -9.52
C VAL A 225 17.88 2.97 -8.31
N ASP A 226 18.75 1.97 -8.19
CA ASP A 226 18.79 1.09 -7.03
C ASP A 226 19.16 1.82 -5.72
N ARG A 227 20.05 2.83 -5.78
CA ARG A 227 20.34 3.71 -4.64
C ARG A 227 19.11 4.51 -4.21
N ASN A 228 18.41 5.12 -5.15
CA ASN A 228 17.17 5.88 -4.89
C ASN A 228 16.06 4.99 -4.35
N ARG A 229 15.86 3.80 -4.94
CA ARG A 229 14.89 2.81 -4.46
C ARG A 229 15.15 2.46 -3.00
N LYS A 230 16.42 2.18 -2.66
CA LYS A 230 16.81 1.87 -1.28
C LYS A 230 16.52 3.03 -0.31
N SER A 231 16.68 4.29 -0.73
CA SER A 231 16.48 5.45 0.15
C SER A 231 15.02 5.66 0.58
N ILE A 232 14.06 5.14 -0.20
CA ILE A 232 12.63 5.17 0.13
C ILE A 232 12.08 3.80 0.58
N GLY A 233 12.93 2.79 0.74
CA GLY A 233 12.52 1.45 1.19
C GLY A 233 12.01 0.51 0.09
N LEU A 234 12.21 0.83 -1.19
CA LEU A 234 11.94 -0.09 -2.29
C LEU A 234 13.06 -1.13 -2.46
N PRO A 235 12.72 -2.36 -2.88
CA PRO A 235 13.70 -3.38 -3.25
C PRO A 235 14.47 -2.99 -4.51
N SER A 236 15.70 -3.49 -4.71
CA SER A 236 16.40 -3.29 -5.98
C SER A 236 15.62 -3.84 -7.18
N LEU A 237 15.90 -3.34 -8.38
CA LEU A 237 15.25 -3.76 -9.63
C LEU A 237 15.36 -5.28 -9.83
N LYS A 238 16.55 -5.84 -9.61
CA LYS A 238 16.80 -7.29 -9.68
C LYS A 238 15.93 -8.08 -8.71
N TYR A 239 15.82 -7.61 -7.46
CA TYR A 239 15.02 -8.30 -6.46
C TYR A 239 13.51 -8.15 -6.73
N ARG A 240 13.06 -6.99 -7.21
CA ARG A 240 11.68 -6.77 -7.64
C ARG A 240 11.27 -7.71 -8.77
N ASN A 241 12.14 -7.91 -9.78
CA ASN A 241 11.88 -8.87 -10.86
C ASN A 241 11.72 -10.30 -10.32
N LYS A 242 12.54 -10.67 -9.34
CA LYS A 242 12.41 -11.96 -8.68
C LYS A 242 11.06 -12.11 -7.98
N ILE A 243 10.63 -11.10 -7.22
CA ILE A 243 9.30 -11.10 -6.57
C ILE A 243 8.18 -11.25 -7.61
N ALA A 244 8.25 -10.49 -8.71
CA ALA A 244 7.25 -10.55 -9.77
C ALA A 244 7.20 -11.94 -10.44
N LYS A 245 8.36 -12.55 -10.68
CA LYS A 245 8.45 -13.91 -11.20
C LYS A 245 7.88 -14.94 -10.22
N ASP A 246 8.32 -14.91 -8.96
CA ASP A 246 7.85 -15.83 -7.91
C ASP A 246 6.32 -15.75 -7.76
N PHE A 247 5.74 -14.54 -7.87
CA PHE A 247 4.30 -14.34 -7.87
C PHE A 247 3.62 -14.95 -9.11
N SER A 248 4.14 -14.66 -10.31
CA SER A 248 3.60 -15.22 -11.56
C SER A 248 3.63 -16.75 -11.57
N ASP A 249 4.72 -17.36 -11.10
CA ASP A 249 4.85 -18.82 -11.02
C ASP A 249 3.84 -19.40 -10.01
N SER A 250 3.57 -18.70 -8.89
CA SER A 250 2.58 -19.14 -7.90
C SER A 250 1.13 -19.17 -8.43
N LEU A 251 0.82 -18.34 -9.43
CA LEU A 251 -0.50 -18.32 -10.07
C LEU A 251 -0.69 -19.49 -11.04
N LYS A 252 0.39 -20.01 -11.64
CA LYS A 252 0.34 -21.17 -12.55
C LYS A 252 0.16 -22.50 -11.81
N THR A 253 0.49 -22.53 -10.52
CA THR A 253 0.38 -23.71 -9.65
C THR A 253 -0.93 -23.76 -8.85
N LYS A 254 -1.85 -22.83 -9.08
CA LYS A 254 -3.21 -22.84 -8.56
C LYS A 254 -4.16 -23.33 -9.64
#